data_AF-A0A6L3YZQ3-F1
#
_entry.id   AF-A0A6L3YZQ3-F1
#
_cell.length_a   1.000
_cell.length_b   1.000
_cell.length_c   1.000
_cell.angle_alpha   90.00
_cell.angle_beta   90.00
_cell.angle_gamma   90.00
#
_symmetry.space_group_name_H-M   'P 1'
#
loop_
_entity.id
_entity.type
_entity.pdbx_description
1 polymer ?
#
loop_
_entity_poly.entity_id
_entity_poly.type
_entity_poly.pdbx_seq_one_letter_code
_entity_poly.pdbx_strand_id
1 'polypeptide(L)'
;MNVNDYRLSHTMDPSRGAPLMGPPASVTVVTGTCAEADAWATALMVLGPKTGAVLARRLRFNALFLLRAGGTAIRCEAVGDLFTSSHSDLP
;
A
#
# COMPACT_ATOMS: atom_id res chain seq x y z
N MET A 1 -10.35 -10.62 -7.20
CA MET A 1 -11.34 -11.54 -7.80
C MET A 1 -12.74 -11.25 -7.25
N ASN A 2 -13.81 -11.33 -8.05
CA ASN A 2 -15.18 -11.30 -7.53
C ASN A 2 -15.72 -12.74 -7.50
N VAL A 3 -16.22 -13.19 -6.35
CA VAL A 3 -16.82 -14.51 -6.16
C VAL A 3 -18.15 -14.32 -5.45
N ASN A 4 -19.25 -14.57 -6.16
CA ASN A 4 -20.61 -14.22 -5.73
C ASN A 4 -20.73 -12.73 -5.40
N ASP A 5 -21.19 -12.38 -4.20
CA ASP A 5 -21.29 -11.00 -3.72
C ASP A 5 -19.99 -10.48 -3.05
N TYR A 6 -18.91 -11.27 -3.06
CA TYR A 6 -17.67 -10.96 -2.34
C TYR A 6 -16.52 -10.59 -3.28
N ARG A 7 -15.96 -9.40 -3.06
CA ARG A 7 -14.69 -8.99 -3.68
C ARG A 7 -13.52 -9.52 -2.86
N LEU A 8 -12.93 -10.62 -3.32
CA LEU A 8 -11.75 -11.23 -2.73
C LEU A 8 -10.46 -10.60 -3.25
N SER A 9 -9.53 -10.30 -2.35
CA SER A 9 -8.17 -9.90 -2.70
C SER A 9 -7.37 -11.08 -3.25
N HIS A 10 -6.35 -10.81 -4.08
CA HIS A 10 -5.33 -11.82 -4.45
C HIS A 10 -4.20 -11.91 -3.42
N THR A 11 -4.19 -11.02 -2.43
CA THR A 11 -3.30 -11.09 -1.26
C THR A 11 -4.03 -11.78 -0.11
N MET A 12 -3.33 -12.69 0.59
CA MET A 12 -3.86 -13.40 1.75
C MET A 12 -3.53 -12.67 3.06
N ASP A 13 -4.44 -12.74 4.02
CA ASP A 13 -4.16 -12.49 5.43
C ASP A 13 -3.62 -13.79 6.07
N PRO A 14 -2.33 -13.86 6.42
CA PRO A 14 -1.72 -15.08 6.96
C PRO A 14 -2.27 -15.44 8.35
N SER A 15 -2.79 -14.49 9.12
CA SER A 15 -3.35 -14.77 10.45
C SER A 15 -4.70 -15.50 10.37
N ARG A 16 -5.39 -15.37 9.24
CA ARG A 16 -6.72 -15.94 8.99
C ARG A 16 -6.70 -17.09 7.98
N GLY A 17 -5.61 -17.24 7.22
CA GLY A 17 -5.55 -18.16 6.08
C GLY A 17 -6.59 -17.84 5.00
N ALA A 18 -6.99 -16.57 4.88
CA ALA A 18 -8.11 -16.13 4.03
C ALA A 18 -7.72 -14.88 3.22
N PRO A 19 -8.48 -14.52 2.16
CA PRO A 19 -8.23 -13.29 1.40
C PRO A 19 -8.25 -12.03 2.29
N LEU A 20 -7.32 -11.11 2.04
CA LEU A 20 -7.23 -9.85 2.80
C LEU A 20 -8.50 -9.00 2.56
N MET A 21 -9.11 -8.54 3.64
CA MET A 21 -10.31 -7.70 3.59
C MET A 21 -9.93 -6.22 3.52
N GLY A 22 -10.45 -5.51 2.53
CA GLY A 22 -10.18 -4.08 2.34
C GLY A 22 -8.70 -3.73 2.13
N PRO A 23 -7.96 -4.43 1.25
CA PRO A 23 -6.56 -4.12 0.97
C PRO A 23 -6.43 -2.69 0.41
N PRO A 24 -5.25 -2.06 0.53
CA PRO A 24 -4.88 -0.97 -0.35
C PRO A 24 -5.21 -1.26 -1.82
N ALA A 25 -5.45 -0.21 -2.59
CA ALA A 25 -5.55 -0.32 -4.04
C ALA A 25 -4.24 -0.76 -4.67
N SER A 26 -3.15 -0.17 -4.19
CA SER A 26 -1.78 -0.56 -4.48
C SER A 26 -0.87 -0.13 -3.34
N VAL A 27 0.30 -0.76 -3.26
CA VAL A 27 1.42 -0.30 -2.46
C VAL A 27 2.64 -0.25 -3.38
N THR A 28 3.33 0.89 -3.40
CA THR A 28 4.60 1.07 -4.11
C THR A 28 5.69 1.26 -3.08
N VAL A 29 6.82 0.58 -3.26
CA VAL A 29 7.99 0.68 -2.37
C VAL A 29 9.23 0.91 -3.22
N VAL A 30 10.12 1.80 -2.77
CA VAL A 30 11.40 2.09 -3.43
C VAL A 30 12.54 1.77 -2.46
N THR A 31 13.39 0.82 -2.86
CA THR A 31 14.54 0.28 -2.11
C THR A 31 15.74 0.09 -3.04
N GLY A 32 16.88 -0.37 -2.50
CA GLY A 32 18.11 -0.58 -3.28
C GLY A 32 18.01 -1.71 -4.29
N THR A 33 17.12 -2.69 -4.08
CA THR A 33 16.90 -3.80 -5.00
C THR A 33 15.41 -4.06 -5.28
N CYS A 34 15.10 -4.64 -6.44
CA CYS A 34 13.74 -5.04 -6.80
C CYS A 34 13.19 -6.14 -5.88
N ALA A 35 14.04 -7.08 -5.44
CA ALA A 35 13.63 -8.17 -4.57
C ALA A 35 13.16 -7.66 -3.19
N GLU A 36 13.88 -6.68 -2.62
CA GLU A 36 13.45 -6.01 -1.40
C GLU A 36 12.15 -5.23 -1.60
N ALA A 37 12.03 -4.52 -2.73
CA ALA A 37 10.84 -3.72 -3.03
C ALA A 37 9.59 -4.61 -3.11
N ASP A 38 9.68 -5.75 -3.80
CA ASP A 38 8.58 -6.71 -3.96
C ASP A 38 8.17 -7.37 -2.62
N ALA A 39 9.16 -7.79 -1.84
CA ALA A 39 8.93 -8.36 -0.51
C ALA A 39 8.23 -7.36 0.43
N TRP A 40 8.71 -6.11 0.47
CA TRP A 40 8.11 -5.07 1.30
C TRP A 40 6.76 -4.60 0.77
N ALA A 41 6.56 -4.49 -0.54
CA ALA A 41 5.24 -4.16 -1.10
C ALA A 41 4.19 -5.19 -0.68
N THR A 42 4.53 -6.48 -0.72
CA THR A 42 3.66 -7.56 -0.25
C THR A 42 3.38 -7.46 1.25
N ALA A 43 4.42 -7.31 2.07
CA ALA A 43 4.26 -7.19 3.52
C ALA A 43 3.41 -5.97 3.92
N LEU A 44 3.64 -4.81 3.29
CA LEU A 44 2.91 -3.59 3.55
C LEU A 44 1.47 -3.64 3.01
N MET A 45 1.23 -4.36 1.91
CA MET A 45 -0.14 -4.66 1.43
C MET A 45 -0.94 -5.41 2.49
N VAL A 46 -0.32 -6.42 3.13
CA VAL A 46 -0.93 -7.22 4.20
C VAL A 46 -1.17 -6.39 5.46
N LEU A 47 -0.19 -5.59 5.88
CA LEU A 47 -0.29 -4.75 7.08
C LEU A 47 -1.28 -3.59 6.92
N GLY A 48 -1.57 -3.19 5.69
CA GLY A 48 -2.43 -2.05 5.38
C GLY A 48 -1.78 -0.70 5.69
N PRO A 49 -2.47 0.42 5.39
CA PRO A 49 -1.87 1.75 5.40
C PRO A 49 -1.43 2.22 6.79
N LYS A 50 -2.25 2.00 7.83
CA LYS A 50 -1.96 2.48 9.19
C LYS A 50 -0.72 1.82 9.78
N THR A 51 -0.73 0.50 9.89
CA THR A 51 0.38 -0.26 10.47
C THR A 51 1.59 -0.28 9.54
N GLY A 52 1.34 -0.44 8.23
CA GLY A 52 2.37 -0.41 7.20
C GLY A 52 3.13 0.91 7.16
N ALA A 53 2.46 2.06 7.23
CA ALA A 53 3.13 3.36 7.21
C ALA A 53 4.00 3.59 8.46
N VAL A 54 3.60 3.07 9.62
CA VAL A 54 4.44 3.11 10.83
C VAL A 54 5.69 2.25 10.65
N LEU A 55 5.55 1.04 10.11
CA LEU A 55 6.69 0.16 9.86
C LEU A 55 7.64 0.75 8.80
N ALA A 56 7.11 1.25 7.69
CA ALA A 56 7.88 1.88 6.63
C ALA A 56 8.69 3.08 7.15
N ARG A 57 8.11 3.92 8.03
CA ARG A 57 8.83 5.02 8.70
C ARG A 57 9.97 4.51 9.57
N ARG A 58 9.74 3.46 10.35
CA ARG A 58 10.78 2.87 11.22
C ARG A 58 11.94 2.30 10.41
N LEU A 59 11.64 1.69 9.26
CA LEU A 59 12.63 1.10 8.34
C LEU A 59 13.23 2.13 7.35
N ARG A 60 12.77 3.39 7.40
CA ARG A 60 13.19 4.47 6.50
C ARG A 60 13.00 4.16 5.01
N PHE A 61 11.91 3.48 4.66
CA PHE A 61 11.55 3.26 3.26
C PHE A 61 10.73 4.42 2.69
N ASN A 62 10.89 4.64 1.38
CA ASN A 62 9.94 5.41 0.60
C ASN A 62 8.82 4.47 0.16
N ALA A 63 7.59 4.73 0.62
CA ALA A 63 6.43 3.93 0.29
C ALA A 63 5.20 4.80 -0.02
N LEU A 64 4.36 4.33 -0.93
CA LEU A 64 3.10 4.98 -1.28
C LEU A 64 1.97 3.97 -1.20
N PHE A 65 0.97 4.26 -0.35
CA PHE A 65 -0.27 3.51 -0.27
C PHE A 65 -1.34 4.26 -1.06
N LEU A 66 -1.97 3.59 -2.03
CA LEU A 66 -3.19 4.08 -2.66
C LEU A 66 -4.39 3.40 -2.04
N LEU A 67 -5.40 4.16 -1.63
CA LEU A 67 -6.59 3.68 -0.93
C LEU A 67 -7.83 4.04 -1.72
N ARG A 68 -8.80 3.12 -1.79
CA ARG A 68 -10.09 3.38 -2.44
C ARG A 68 -10.95 4.20 -1.49
N ALA A 69 -11.39 5.38 -1.94
CA ALA A 69 -12.17 6.34 -1.15
C ALA A 69 -13.59 6.49 -1.70
N GLY A 70 -14.32 5.38 -1.88
CA GLY A 70 -15.69 5.37 -2.43
C GLY A 70 -15.75 5.72 -3.92
N GLY A 71 -16.64 5.06 -4.67
CA GLY A 71 -16.73 5.24 -6.12
C GLY A 71 -15.39 5.04 -6.82
N THR A 72 -14.94 6.04 -7.58
CA THR A 72 -13.66 6.06 -8.30
C THR A 72 -12.57 6.87 -7.58
N ALA A 73 -12.88 7.48 -6.43
CA ALA A 73 -11.94 8.34 -5.73
C ALA A 73 -10.79 7.52 -5.10
N ILE A 74 -9.58 8.06 -5.18
CA ILE A 74 -8.36 7.49 -4.60
C ILE A 74 -7.78 8.46 -3.59
N ARG A 75 -7.37 7.95 -2.43
CA ARG A 75 -6.60 8.68 -1.42
C ARG A 75 -5.18 8.11 -1.36
N CYS A 76 -4.21 8.99 -1.20
CA CYS A 76 -2.81 8.62 -1.09
C CYS A 76 -2.32 8.78 0.36
N GLU A 77 -1.51 7.84 0.82
CA GLU A 77 -0.73 7.96 2.05
C GLU A 77 0.74 7.68 1.71
N ALA A 78 1.54 8.74 1.72
CA ALA A 78 2.96 8.71 1.38
C ALA A 78 3.82 8.59 2.66
N VAL A 79 4.92 7.84 2.54
CA VAL A 79 5.95 7.70 3.56
C VAL A 79 7.31 7.96 2.92
N GLY A 80 8.13 8.78 3.59
CA GLY A 80 9.40 9.25 3.06
C GLY A 80 9.24 10.44 2.12
N ASP A 81 10.37 10.98 1.68
CA ASP A 81 10.40 12.26 0.96
C ASP A 81 10.12 12.11 -0.54
N LEU A 82 10.29 10.90 -1.10
CA LEU A 82 10.16 10.67 -2.54
C LEU A 82 8.75 10.96 -3.07
N PHE A 83 7.73 10.69 -2.25
CA PHE A 83 6.32 10.81 -2.64
C PHE A 83 5.63 12.02 -1.99
N THR A 84 6.35 12.82 -1.20
CA THR A 84 5.79 14.00 -0.49
C THR A 84 5.94 15.31 -1.28
N SER A 85 6.58 15.29 -2.44
CA SER A 85 6.75 16.46 -3.30
C SER A 85 5.39 16.98 -3.76
N SER A 86 5.04 18.16 -3.24
CA SER A 86 3.93 18.97 -3.74
C SER A 86 4.27 19.39 -5.16
N HIS A 87 3.31 19.25 -6.09
CA HIS A 87 3.30 20.07 -7.29
C HIS A 87 3.16 21.53 -6.79
N SER A 88 4.28 22.18 -6.51
CA SER A 88 4.34 23.63 -6.48
C SER A 88 4.32 24.06 -7.94
N ASP A 89 3.12 24.31 -8.46
CA ASP A 89 2.96 25.11 -9.67
C ASP A 89 3.73 26.41 -9.44
N LEU A 90 4.84 26.57 -10.17
CA LEU A 90 5.46 27.87 -10.40
C LEU A 90 4.55 28.66 -11.37
N PRO A 91 4.52 30.00 -11.24
CA PRO A 91 3.41 30.86 -11.65
C PRO A 91 3.08 30.85 -13.16
#